data_AF-C0D2V5-F1
#
_entry.id   AF-C0D2V5-F1
#
_cell.length_a   1.000
_cell.length_b   1.000
_cell.length_c   1.000
_cell.angle_alpha   90.00
_cell.angle_beta   90.00
_cell.angle_gamma   90.00
#
_symmetry.space_group_name_H-M   'P 1'
#
loop_
_entity.id
_entity.type
_entity.pdbx_description
1 polymer ?
#
loop_
_entity_poly.entity_id
_entity_poly.type
_entity_poly.pdbx_seq_one_letter_code
_entity_poly.pdbx_strand_id
1 'polypeptide(L)'
;MEEYQEPLNLLMARVSGMVSPDHGECRVLKTIHFARECGFKKIGLAFCITLKDAARALDRLLEAEGFEVESIICKVGHMDRAQIGAPPSCKAMCNPIAQAEMLNEAKTDFNIVLGLCVGHDTLFIRHSNAPVTVLIAKDHVFGNAPEEYLKRLSGYET
;
A
#
# COMPACT_ATOMS: atom_id res chain seq x y z
N MET A 1 6.90 17.34 17.71
CA MET A 1 8.15 16.76 18.26
C MET A 1 7.88 15.62 19.24
N GLU A 2 6.82 15.70 20.05
CA GLU A 2 6.46 14.61 21.00
C GLU A 2 6.09 13.29 20.30
N GLU A 3 5.33 13.32 19.20
CA GLU A 3 4.99 12.11 18.42
C GLU A 3 6.21 11.35 17.87
N TYR A 4 7.33 12.05 17.62
CA TYR A 4 8.59 11.43 17.21
C TYR A 4 9.34 10.76 18.37
N GLN A 5 8.85 10.85 19.61
CA GLN A 5 9.41 10.12 20.76
C GLN A 5 8.84 8.70 20.86
N GLU A 6 7.73 8.41 20.18
CA GLU A 6 7.24 7.03 20.06
C GLU A 6 8.31 6.19 19.33
N PRO A 7 8.72 5.02 19.88
CA PRO A 7 9.86 4.25 19.36
C PRO A 7 9.80 3.92 17.86
N LEU A 8 8.64 3.50 17.35
CA LEU A 8 8.49 3.13 15.95
C LEU A 8 8.53 4.37 15.04
N ASN A 9 7.87 5.47 15.45
CA ASN A 9 7.93 6.74 14.74
C ASN A 9 9.36 7.28 14.64
N LEU A 10 10.13 7.23 15.74
CA LEU A 10 11.52 7.67 15.75
C LEU A 10 12.40 6.83 14.82
N LEU A 11 12.21 5.52 14.85
CA LEU A 11 12.91 4.57 13.98
C LEU A 11 12.63 4.89 12.51
N MET A 12 11.35 4.92 12.12
CA MET A 12 10.94 5.20 10.75
C MET A 12 11.43 6.57 10.27
N ALA A 13 11.37 7.59 11.12
CA ALA A 13 11.85 8.94 10.78
C ALA A 13 13.36 8.97 10.52
N ARG A 14 14.16 8.30 11.36
CA ARG A 14 15.61 8.21 11.19
C ARG A 14 15.97 7.46 9.91
N VAL A 15 15.37 6.29 9.69
CA VAL A 15 15.60 5.49 8.48
C VAL A 15 15.17 6.24 7.23
N SER A 16 14.03 6.94 7.27
CA SER A 16 13.58 7.81 6.17
C SER A 16 14.64 8.88 5.85
N GLY A 17 15.22 9.54 6.85
CA GLY A 17 16.29 10.51 6.64
C GLY A 17 17.58 9.93 6.06
N MET A 18 17.87 8.64 6.32
CA MET A 18 19.07 7.96 5.79
C MET A 18 18.86 7.43 4.37
N VAL A 19 17.66 6.93 4.04
CA VAL A 19 17.35 6.31 2.74
C VAL A 19 16.87 7.33 1.69
N SER A 20 16.25 8.44 2.11
CA SER A 20 15.69 9.46 1.20
C SER A 20 16.70 10.23 0.33
N PRO A 21 17.94 10.53 0.77
CA PRO A 21 18.88 11.34 -0.02
C PRO A 21 19.31 10.67 -1.33
N ASP A 22 19.32 9.34 -1.38
CA ASP A 22 19.70 8.60 -2.56
C ASP A 22 18.53 8.55 -3.57
N HIS A 23 18.68 9.24 -4.70
CA HIS A 23 17.69 9.24 -5.79
C HIS A 23 17.99 8.19 -6.86
N GLY A 24 18.97 7.30 -6.63
CA GLY A 24 19.36 6.25 -7.56
C GLY A 24 18.42 5.04 -7.60
N GLU A 25 17.59 4.85 -6.57
CA GLU A 25 16.69 3.71 -6.44
C GLU A 25 15.26 4.05 -6.88
N CYS A 26 14.64 3.13 -7.64
CA CYS A 26 13.22 3.21 -7.94
C CYS A 26 12.37 2.96 -6.67
N ARG A 27 11.10 3.35 -6.70
CA ARG A 27 10.20 3.26 -5.54
C ARG A 27 10.12 1.86 -4.93
N VAL A 28 10.12 0.80 -5.74
CA VAL A 28 10.05 -0.60 -5.26
C VAL A 28 11.29 -0.95 -4.41
N LEU A 29 12.49 -0.71 -4.96
CA LEU A 29 13.75 -0.98 -4.25
C LEU A 29 13.88 -0.12 -3.00
N LYS A 30 13.47 1.15 -3.07
CA LYS A 30 13.45 2.04 -1.92
C LYS A 30 12.50 1.57 -0.81
N THR A 31 11.35 1.00 -1.16
CA THR A 31 10.44 0.38 -0.17
C THR A 31 11.08 -0.82 0.52
N ILE A 32 11.76 -1.69 -0.24
CA ILE A 32 12.51 -2.85 0.29
C ILE A 32 13.64 -2.39 1.22
N HIS A 33 14.44 -1.43 0.77
CA HIS A 33 15.55 -0.86 1.53
C HIS A 33 15.06 -0.22 2.84
N PHE A 34 14.02 0.61 2.77
CA PHE A 34 13.40 1.20 3.96
C PHE A 34 12.88 0.14 4.95
N ALA A 35 12.18 -0.88 4.47
CA ALA A 35 11.66 -1.94 5.33
C ALA A 35 12.78 -2.73 6.01
N ARG A 36 13.86 -3.00 5.28
CA ARG A 36 15.05 -3.68 5.79
C ARG A 36 15.75 -2.88 6.90
N GLU A 37 15.99 -1.60 6.67
CA GLU A 37 16.67 -0.72 7.65
C GLU A 37 15.81 -0.47 8.90
N CYS A 38 14.48 -0.48 8.76
CA CYS A 38 13.56 -0.49 9.90
C CYS A 38 13.53 -1.84 10.63
N GLY A 39 14.17 -2.88 10.11
CA GLY A 39 14.21 -4.21 10.72
C GLY A 39 12.89 -4.98 10.63
N PHE A 40 11.94 -4.54 9.79
CA PHE A 40 10.68 -5.25 9.56
C PHE A 40 10.92 -6.64 8.98
N LYS A 41 10.13 -7.62 9.40
CA LYS A 41 10.28 -9.03 9.02
C LYS A 41 9.08 -9.52 8.23
N LYS A 42 7.87 -9.18 8.67
CA LYS A 42 6.63 -9.60 8.03
C LYS A 42 5.95 -8.43 7.33
N ILE A 43 5.83 -8.52 6.01
CA ILE A 43 5.25 -7.49 5.16
C ILE A 43 3.84 -7.92 4.73
N GLY A 44 2.85 -7.08 4.99
CA GLY A 44 1.52 -7.26 4.42
C GLY A 44 1.42 -6.63 3.05
N LEU A 45 0.84 -7.33 2.08
CA LEU A 45 0.58 -6.83 0.74
C LEU A 45 -0.93 -6.81 0.46
N ALA A 46 -1.54 -5.63 0.60
CA ALA A 46 -2.94 -5.42 0.26
C ALA A 46 -3.06 -4.92 -1.20
N PHE A 47 -3.68 -5.70 -2.08
CA PHE A 47 -3.67 -5.40 -3.51
C PHE A 47 -5.03 -5.50 -4.19
N CYS A 48 -5.22 -4.74 -5.27
CA CYS A 48 -6.41 -4.86 -6.10
C CYS A 48 -6.29 -6.00 -7.12
N ILE A 49 -7.41 -6.68 -7.38
CA ILE A 49 -7.52 -7.73 -8.40
C ILE A 49 -7.01 -7.31 -9.79
N THR A 50 -7.13 -6.02 -10.16
CA THR A 50 -6.66 -5.51 -11.45
C THR A 50 -5.13 -5.45 -11.55
N LEU A 51 -4.42 -5.57 -10.43
CA LEU A 51 -2.96 -5.59 -10.35
C LEU A 51 -2.42 -6.94 -9.84
N LYS A 52 -3.20 -8.03 -9.94
CA LYS A 52 -2.83 -9.34 -9.39
C LYS A 52 -1.45 -9.85 -9.85
N ASP A 53 -1.07 -9.59 -11.09
CA ASP A 53 0.20 -10.09 -11.65
C ASP A 53 1.38 -9.24 -11.19
N ALA A 54 1.18 -7.92 -11.05
CA ALA A 54 2.15 -7.03 -10.41
C ALA A 54 2.30 -7.36 -8.91
N ALA A 55 1.21 -7.66 -8.22
CA ALA A 55 1.22 -8.11 -6.83
C ALA A 55 2.02 -9.40 -6.68
N ARG A 56 1.79 -10.41 -7.53
CA ARG A 56 2.56 -11.66 -7.53
C ARG A 56 4.05 -11.43 -7.78
N ALA A 57 4.40 -10.51 -8.67
CA ALA A 57 5.81 -10.19 -8.93
C ALA A 57 6.47 -9.54 -7.70
N LEU A 58 5.77 -8.60 -7.06
CA LEU A 58 6.25 -7.94 -5.85
C LEU A 58 6.36 -8.91 -4.66
N ASP A 59 5.36 -9.76 -4.46
CA ASP A 59 5.31 -10.79 -3.42
C ASP A 59 6.55 -11.69 -3.49
N ARG A 60 6.85 -12.24 -4.67
CA ARG A 60 8.06 -13.05 -4.92
C ARG A 60 9.36 -12.27 -4.69
N LEU A 61 9.40 -11.00 -5.08
CA LEU A 61 10.56 -10.15 -4.86
C LEU A 61 10.80 -9.94 -3.36
N LEU A 62 9.76 -9.64 -2.59
CA LEU A 62 9.85 -9.47 -1.14
C LEU A 62 10.31 -10.77 -0.45
N GLU A 63 9.76 -11.92 -0.84
CA GLU A 63 10.22 -13.22 -0.32
C GLU A 63 11.71 -13.47 -0.65
N ALA A 64 12.14 -13.18 -1.89
CA ALA A 64 13.53 -13.33 -2.31
C ALA A 64 14.49 -12.41 -1.55
N GLU A 65 14.00 -11.24 -1.12
CA GLU A 65 14.74 -10.28 -0.29
C GLU A 65 14.73 -10.64 1.22
N GLY A 66 14.10 -11.76 1.59
CA GLY A 66 14.14 -12.37 2.92
C GLY A 66 13.00 -11.98 3.86
N PHE A 67 11.92 -11.38 3.36
CA PHE A 67 10.73 -11.06 4.17
C PHE A 67 9.74 -12.23 4.21
N GLU A 68 9.01 -12.35 5.32
CA GLU A 68 7.75 -13.08 5.34
C GLU A 68 6.66 -12.21 4.71
N VAL A 69 5.83 -12.75 3.82
CA VAL A 69 4.82 -11.95 3.10
C VAL A 69 3.42 -12.50 3.33
N GLU A 70 2.49 -11.63 3.74
CA GLU A 70 1.07 -11.95 3.84
C GLU A 70 0.29 -11.14 2.78
N SER A 71 -0.21 -11.83 1.77
CA SER A 71 -0.81 -11.21 0.58
C SER A 71 -2.34 -11.31 0.59
N ILE A 72 -3.04 -10.16 0.62
CA ILE A 72 -4.50 -10.10 0.68
C ILE A 72 -5.09 -9.35 -0.52
N ILE A 73 -5.90 -10.04 -1.31
CA ILE A 73 -6.61 -9.47 -2.46
C ILE A 73 -7.88 -8.71 -2.04
N CYS A 74 -8.20 -7.62 -2.75
CA CYS A 74 -9.34 -6.74 -2.44
C CYS A 74 -10.74 -7.36 -2.47
N LYS A 75 -10.87 -8.62 -2.90
CA LYS A 75 -12.15 -9.33 -3.02
C LYS A 75 -12.47 -10.22 -1.82
N VAL A 76 -11.55 -10.34 -0.86
CA VAL A 76 -11.84 -11.02 0.40
C VAL A 76 -12.87 -10.21 1.19
N GLY A 77 -13.83 -10.90 1.80
CA GLY A 77 -14.89 -10.29 2.61
C GLY A 77 -15.80 -9.33 1.83
N HIS A 78 -15.90 -9.46 0.50
CA HIS A 78 -16.69 -8.57 -0.34
C HIS A 78 -18.15 -8.48 0.14
N MET A 79 -18.74 -7.30 -0.03
CA MET A 79 -20.07 -6.98 0.50
C MET A 79 -21.00 -6.48 -0.60
N ASP A 80 -22.29 -6.61 -0.35
CA ASP A 80 -23.30 -5.95 -1.17
C ASP A 80 -23.35 -4.46 -0.81
N ARG A 81 -23.38 -3.62 -1.84
CA ARG A 81 -23.51 -2.16 -1.71
C ARG A 81 -24.78 -1.76 -0.97
N ALA A 82 -25.86 -2.54 -1.12
CA ALA A 82 -27.12 -2.30 -0.44
C ALA A 82 -26.96 -2.32 1.10
N GLN A 83 -26.01 -3.11 1.64
CA GLN A 83 -25.76 -3.19 3.08
C GLN A 83 -25.24 -1.89 3.69
N ILE A 84 -24.66 -1.00 2.86
CA ILE A 84 -24.13 0.30 3.28
C ILE A 84 -24.91 1.48 2.68
N GLY A 85 -26.08 1.23 2.08
CA GLY A 85 -26.90 2.27 1.46
C GLY A 85 -26.32 2.84 0.16
N ALA A 86 -25.38 2.15 -0.49
CA ALA A 86 -24.82 2.58 -1.77
C ALA A 86 -25.66 2.06 -2.96
N PRO A 87 -25.66 2.77 -4.11
CA PRO A 87 -26.42 2.35 -5.28
C PRO A 87 -26.07 0.92 -5.72
N PRO A 88 -27.07 0.12 -6.14
CA PRO A 88 -26.85 -1.26 -6.54
C PRO A 88 -25.91 -1.33 -7.74
N SER A 89 -25.11 -2.39 -7.79
CA SER A 89 -24.19 -2.66 -8.89
C SER A 89 -24.12 -4.17 -9.11
N CYS A 90 -23.92 -4.59 -10.36
CA CYS A 90 -23.66 -5.99 -10.68
C CYS A 90 -22.31 -6.51 -10.14
N LYS A 91 -21.45 -5.61 -9.62
CA LYS A 91 -20.14 -5.96 -9.07
C LYS A 91 -20.15 -5.83 -7.55
N ALA A 92 -19.82 -6.92 -6.87
CA ALA A 92 -19.56 -6.94 -5.44
C ALA A 92 -18.52 -5.89 -5.04
N MET A 93 -18.79 -5.17 -3.95
CA MET A 93 -17.91 -4.14 -3.42
C MET A 93 -16.71 -4.78 -2.71
N CYS A 94 -15.53 -4.19 -2.88
CA CYS A 94 -14.35 -4.63 -2.13
C CYS A 94 -14.50 -4.31 -0.65
N ASN A 95 -13.85 -5.08 0.23
CA ASN A 95 -13.86 -4.84 1.67
C ASN A 95 -12.43 -4.55 2.18
N PRO A 96 -11.97 -3.29 2.06
CA PRO A 96 -10.61 -2.91 2.49
C PRO A 96 -10.41 -3.00 4.00
N ILE A 97 -11.49 -2.90 4.79
CA ILE A 97 -11.43 -3.05 6.25
C ILE A 97 -11.08 -4.50 6.59
N ALA A 98 -11.75 -5.47 5.97
CA ALA A 98 -11.39 -6.88 6.12
C ALA A 98 -9.94 -7.16 5.69
N GLN A 99 -9.44 -6.49 4.64
CA GLN A 99 -8.02 -6.62 4.26
C GLN A 99 -7.09 -6.17 5.39
N ALA A 100 -7.35 -5.03 6.01
CA ALA A 100 -6.55 -4.53 7.12
C ALA A 100 -6.66 -5.45 8.35
N GLU A 101 -7.86 -5.92 8.68
CA GLU A 101 -8.09 -6.82 9.82
C GLU A 101 -7.33 -8.15 9.68
N MET A 102 -7.35 -8.77 8.50
CA MET A 102 -6.58 -10.01 8.28
C MET A 102 -5.06 -9.78 8.38
N LEU A 103 -4.55 -8.64 7.93
CA LEU A 103 -3.12 -8.32 8.09
C LEU A 103 -2.77 -8.00 9.55
N ASN A 104 -3.68 -7.37 10.29
CA ASN A 104 -3.55 -7.16 11.73
C ASN A 104 -3.51 -8.51 12.49
N GLU A 105 -4.39 -9.45 12.13
CA GLU A 105 -4.40 -10.82 12.68
C GLU A 105 -3.11 -11.57 12.33
N ALA A 106 -2.59 -11.37 11.11
CA ALA A 106 -1.32 -11.91 10.66
C ALA A 106 -0.11 -11.23 11.32
N LYS A 107 -0.30 -10.15 12.07
CA LYS A 107 0.73 -9.38 12.80
C LYS A 107 1.87 -8.91 11.90
N THR A 108 1.53 -8.33 10.76
CA THR A 108 2.49 -7.70 9.86
C THR A 108 3.17 -6.50 10.54
N ASP A 109 4.45 -6.28 10.27
CA ASP A 109 5.21 -5.15 10.78
C ASP A 109 5.02 -3.88 9.93
N PHE A 110 4.78 -4.08 8.62
CA PHE A 110 4.63 -3.01 7.64
C PHE A 110 3.74 -3.46 6.49
N ASN A 111 2.84 -2.57 6.05
CA ASN A 111 1.85 -2.87 5.02
C ASN A 111 2.08 -2.05 3.75
N ILE A 112 2.03 -2.73 2.60
CA ILE A 112 2.11 -2.15 1.27
C ILE A 112 0.73 -2.20 0.62
N VAL A 113 0.24 -1.05 0.18
CA VAL A 113 -0.95 -0.92 -0.65
C VAL A 113 -0.56 -0.88 -2.12
N LEU A 114 -1.16 -1.78 -2.91
CA LEU A 114 -0.94 -1.90 -4.35
C LEU A 114 -2.25 -1.69 -5.14
N GLY A 115 -2.50 -0.44 -5.50
CA GLY A 115 -3.57 -0.04 -6.42
C GLY A 115 -4.99 -0.26 -5.89
N LEU A 116 -5.23 -0.01 -4.59
CA LEU A 116 -6.58 0.18 -4.08
C LEU A 116 -7.15 1.53 -4.58
N CYS A 117 -8.48 1.63 -4.66
CA CYS A 117 -9.14 2.89 -5.02
C CYS A 117 -9.08 3.87 -3.84
N VAL A 118 -9.23 5.18 -4.10
CA VAL A 118 -9.15 6.24 -3.07
C VAL A 118 -9.97 5.98 -1.80
N GLY A 119 -11.24 5.56 -1.92
CA GLY A 119 -12.02 5.23 -0.72
C GLY A 119 -11.50 3.98 0.01
N HIS A 120 -10.93 3.03 -0.74
CA HIS A 120 -10.46 1.77 -0.20
C HIS A 120 -9.05 1.85 0.40
N ASP A 121 -8.12 2.62 -0.19
CA ASP A 121 -6.82 2.86 0.43
C ASP A 121 -6.97 3.59 1.77
N THR A 122 -7.86 4.58 1.83
CA THR A 122 -8.09 5.41 3.02
C THR A 122 -8.67 4.58 4.15
N LEU A 123 -9.65 3.72 3.84
CA LEU A 123 -10.21 2.79 4.83
C LEU A 123 -9.18 1.75 5.27
N PHE A 124 -8.40 1.19 4.34
CA PHE A 124 -7.34 0.25 4.72
C PHE A 124 -6.32 0.90 5.67
N ILE A 125 -5.81 2.08 5.33
CA ILE A 125 -4.84 2.82 6.14
C ILE A 125 -5.41 3.13 7.52
N ARG A 126 -6.66 3.59 7.59
CA ARG A 126 -7.33 3.92 8.86
C ARG A 126 -7.46 2.71 9.80
N HIS A 127 -7.61 1.51 9.26
CA HIS A 127 -7.84 0.28 10.02
C HIS A 127 -6.60 -0.60 10.18
N SER A 128 -5.47 -0.22 9.58
CA SER A 128 -4.20 -0.94 9.73
C SER A 128 -3.54 -0.57 11.07
N ASN A 129 -3.15 -1.59 11.85
CA ASN A 129 -2.35 -1.38 13.07
C ASN A 129 -0.88 -1.10 12.73
N ALA A 130 -0.37 -1.73 11.67
CA ALA A 130 0.97 -1.52 11.17
C ALA A 130 1.06 -0.25 10.31
N PRO A 131 2.23 0.42 10.24
CA PRO A 131 2.46 1.51 9.30
C PRO A 131 2.24 1.07 7.86
N VAL A 132 1.67 1.96 7.05
CA VAL A 132 1.29 1.69 5.66
C VAL A 132 2.03 2.60 4.70
N THR A 133 2.48 2.03 3.57
CA THR A 133 2.87 2.82 2.40
C THR A 133 2.03 2.45 1.18
N VAL A 134 1.72 3.45 0.36
CA VAL A 134 1.15 3.21 -0.97
C VAL A 134 2.30 3.10 -1.96
N LEU A 135 2.42 1.93 -2.60
CA LEU A 135 3.43 1.71 -3.64
C LEU A 135 2.89 2.09 -5.02
N ILE A 136 1.63 1.75 -5.31
CA ILE A 136 0.93 2.13 -6.54
C ILE A 136 -0.39 2.80 -6.16
N ALA A 137 -0.50 4.10 -6.43
CA ALA A 137 -1.78 4.82 -6.35
C ALA A 137 -2.59 4.49 -7.60
N LYS A 138 -3.81 3.97 -7.43
CA LYS A 138 -4.59 3.47 -8.56
C LYS A 138 -5.03 4.61 -9.47
N ASP A 139 -4.66 4.54 -10.74
CA ASP A 139 -5.16 5.42 -11.79
C ASP A 139 -5.38 4.61 -13.08
N HIS A 140 -6.64 4.43 -13.47
CA HIS A 140 -6.97 3.69 -14.69
C HIS A 140 -6.75 4.50 -15.97
N VAL A 141 -6.71 5.83 -15.86
CA VAL A 141 -6.62 6.75 -17.01
C VAL A 141 -5.16 7.00 -17.35
N PHE A 142 -4.32 7.20 -16.33
CA PHE A 142 -2.90 7.54 -16.47
C PHE A 142 -1.96 6.39 -16.09
N GLY A 143 -2.41 5.14 -16.18
CA GLY A 143 -1.54 3.97 -15.97
C GLY A 143 -0.92 3.91 -14.58
N ASN A 144 -1.65 4.33 -13.55
CA ASN A 144 -1.21 4.49 -12.16
C ASN A 144 -0.15 5.58 -11.92
N ALA A 145 -0.04 6.56 -12.83
CA ALA A 145 0.82 7.74 -12.69
C ALA A 145 -0.03 9.03 -12.64
N PRO A 146 -0.69 9.34 -11.50
CA PRO A 146 -1.58 10.50 -11.39
C PRO A 146 -0.90 11.86 -11.63
N GLU A 147 0.44 11.92 -11.50
CA GLU A 147 1.23 13.11 -11.84
C GLU A 147 1.06 13.51 -13.33
N GLU A 148 0.83 12.54 -14.23
CA GLU A 148 0.64 12.81 -15.66
C GLU A 148 -0.61 13.67 -15.93
N TYR A 149 -1.65 13.53 -15.11
CA TYR A 149 -2.80 14.42 -15.17
C TYR A 149 -2.42 15.84 -14.73
N LEU A 150 -1.64 15.97 -13.66
CA LEU A 150 -1.22 17.27 -13.11
C LEU A 150 -0.33 18.02 -14.10
N LYS A 151 0.62 17.33 -14.75
CA LYS A 151 1.48 17.91 -15.80
C LYS A 151 0.65 18.54 -16.92
N ARG A 152 -0.38 17.83 -17.39
CA ARG A 152 -1.31 18.32 -18.42
C ARG A 152 -2.08 19.56 -17.97
N LEU A 153 -2.53 19.63 -16.71
CA LEU A 153 -3.20 20.82 -16.17
C LEU A 153 -2.27 22.02 -16.06
N SER A 154 -1.00 21.78 -15.72
CA SER A 154 0.00 22.84 -15.58
C SER A 154 0.55 23.38 -16.91
N GLY A 155 0.04 22.91 -18.06
CA GLY A 155 0.52 23.35 -19.38
C GLY A 155 1.94 22.89 -19.70
N TYR A 156 2.47 21.88 -18.99
CA TYR A 156 3.71 21.21 -19.38
C TYR A 156 3.42 20.37 -20.63
N GLU A 157 3.50 21.01 -21.79
CA GLU A 157 3.73 20.32 -23.06
C GLU A 157 5.12 19.70 -23.00
N THR A 158 5.18 18.36 -22.99
CA THR A 158 6.41 17.60 -23.27
C THR A 158 6.77 17.68 -24.75
#